data_AF-A0A401FUC3-F1
#
_entry.id   AF-A0A401FUC3-F1
#
_cell.length_a   1.000
_cell.length_b   1.000
_cell.length_c   1.000
_cell.angle_alpha   90.00
_cell.angle_beta   90.00
_cell.angle_gamma   90.00
#
_symmetry.space_group_name_H-M   'P 1'
#
loop_
_entity.id
_entity.type
_entity.pdbx_description
1 polymer ?
#
loop_
_entity_poly.entity_id
_entity_poly.type
_entity_poly.pdbx_seq_one_letter_code
_entity_poly.pdbx_strand_id
1 'polypeptide(L)'
;MEPVTRDTLSVIHSRKSVRHFTDRPVTRQQLETLLRAGMAAPSAVSKQPWAFVAITERQILERTGKPSALRQNHRRPLSSAVT
;
A
#
# COMPACT_ATOMS: atom_id res chain seq x y z
N MET A 1 10.20 17.12 -11.35
CA MET A 1 10.35 17.07 -9.88
C MET A 1 11.70 16.45 -9.65
N GLU A 2 12.65 17.22 -9.12
CA GLU A 2 14.00 16.72 -8.85
C GLU A 2 13.96 15.54 -7.88
N PRO A 3 14.77 14.48 -8.10
CA PRO A 3 14.81 13.35 -7.19
C PRO A 3 15.37 13.80 -5.84
N VAL A 4 14.55 13.67 -4.80
CA VAL A 4 15.01 13.85 -3.42
C VAL A 4 15.78 12.61 -3.03
N THR A 5 17.11 12.64 -3.21
CA THR A 5 17.98 11.53 -2.84
C THR A 5 18.18 11.53 -1.32
N ARG A 6 17.49 10.63 -0.63
CA ARG A 6 17.74 10.30 0.78
C ARG A 6 18.40 8.94 0.86
N ASP A 7 19.27 8.76 1.85
CA ASP A 7 19.85 7.45 2.16
C ASP A 7 18.75 6.41 2.48
N THR A 8 18.99 5.15 2.09
CA THR A 8 18.01 4.06 2.20
C THR A 8 17.58 3.82 3.64
N LEU A 9 18.51 3.78 4.59
CA LEU A 9 18.19 3.55 5.99
C LEU A 9 17.40 4.72 6.58
N SER A 10 17.74 5.94 6.17
CA SER A 10 16.99 7.14 6.55
C SER A 10 15.54 7.11 6.06
N VAL A 11 15.30 6.65 4.84
CA VAL A 11 13.94 6.49 4.27
C VAL A 11 13.14 5.43 5.03
N ILE A 12 13.75 4.27 5.33
CA ILE A 12 13.10 3.18 6.04
C ILE A 12 12.67 3.61 7.45
N HIS A 13 13.57 4.23 8.22
CA HIS A 13 13.28 4.65 9.60
C HIS A 13 12.32 5.84 9.70
N SER A 14 12.27 6.70 8.69
CA SER A 14 11.37 7.87 8.68
C SER A 14 9.95 7.56 8.19
N ARG A 15 9.67 6.36 7.67
CA ARG A 15 8.36 5.98 7.15
C ARG A 15 7.28 6.00 8.23
N LYS A 16 6.23 6.78 8.00
CA LYS A 16 5.04 6.86 8.87
C LYS A 16 3.79 6.34 8.15
N SER A 17 2.83 5.84 8.92
CA SER A 17 1.49 5.52 8.40
C SER A 17 0.66 6.80 8.31
N VAL A 18 0.72 7.46 7.16
CA VAL A 18 -0.01 8.71 6.85
C VAL A 18 -1.48 8.40 6.58
N ARG A 19 -2.40 9.19 7.18
CA ARG A 19 -3.86 9.03 7.04
C ARG A 19 -4.57 10.29 6.52
N HIS A 20 -3.84 11.39 6.37
CA HIS A 20 -4.31 12.64 5.79
C HIS A 20 -3.37 12.99 4.63
N PHE A 21 -3.93 13.16 3.44
CA PHE A 21 -3.19 13.41 2.21
C PHE A 21 -3.59 14.76 1.63
N THR A 22 -2.68 15.39 0.90
CA THR A 22 -2.97 16.61 0.14
C THR A 22 -3.72 16.27 -1.15
N ASP A 23 -4.39 17.24 -1.76
CA ASP A 23 -5.09 17.08 -3.06
C ASP A 23 -4.16 16.98 -4.27
N ARG A 24 -2.84 16.93 -4.05
CA ARG A 24 -1.86 16.86 -5.13
C ARG A 24 -1.95 15.49 -5.83
N PRO A 25 -2.19 15.46 -7.15
CA PRO A 25 -2.28 14.20 -7.88
C PRO A 25 -0.92 13.51 -7.96
N VAL A 26 -0.94 12.17 -7.99
CA VAL A 26 0.24 11.34 -8.26
C VAL A 26 0.40 11.20 -9.78
N THR A 27 1.61 11.41 -10.29
CA THR A 27 1.85 11.27 -11.73
C THR A 27 1.92 9.81 -12.14
N ARG A 28 1.66 9.52 -13.43
CA ARG A 28 1.79 8.18 -13.99
C ARG A 28 3.18 7.59 -13.77
N GLN A 29 4.23 8.38 -13.98
CA GLN A 29 5.61 7.96 -13.78
C GLN A 29 5.88 7.59 -12.31
N GLN A 30 5.36 8.35 -11.36
CA GLN A 30 5.50 8.01 -9.93
C GLN A 30 4.82 6.69 -9.60
N LEU A 31 3.61 6.45 -10.13
CA LEU A 31 2.91 5.17 -9.95
C LEU A 31 3.71 4.00 -10.53
N GLU A 32 4.23 4.15 -11.75
CA GLU A 32 5.00 3.09 -12.41
C GLU A 32 6.29 2.76 -11.65
N THR A 33 7.01 3.75 -11.15
CA THR A 33 8.19 3.55 -10.30
C THR A 33 7.84 2.73 -9.06
N LEU A 34 6.75 3.06 -8.37
CA LEU A 34 6.30 2.34 -7.18
C LEU A 34 5.88 0.90 -7.49
N LEU A 35 5.14 0.70 -8.59
CA LEU A 35 4.71 -0.64 -9.01
C LEU A 35 5.92 -1.51 -9.38
N ARG A 36 6.89 -0.99 -10.13
CA ARG A 36 8.13 -1.72 -10.46
C ARG A 36 8.91 -2.09 -9.21
N ALA A 37 9.02 -1.19 -8.23
CA ALA A 37 9.66 -1.48 -6.95
C ALA A 37 8.93 -2.60 -6.18
N GLY A 38 7.60 -2.60 -6.18
CA GLY A 38 6.80 -3.65 -5.55
C GLY A 38 6.94 -5.01 -6.24
N MET A 39 6.97 -5.03 -7.58
CA MET A 39 7.14 -6.26 -8.38
C MET A 39 8.55 -6.85 -8.30
N ALA A 40 9.56 -6.05 -7.92
CA ALA A 40 10.93 -6.53 -7.72
C ALA A 40 11.11 -7.31 -6.40
N ALA A 41 10.08 -7.37 -5.55
CA ALA A 41 10.13 -8.14 -4.31
C ALA A 41 10.33 -9.64 -4.60
N PRO A 42 11.08 -10.39 -3.76
CA PRO A 42 11.17 -11.83 -3.92
C PRO A 42 9.81 -12.50 -3.66
N SER A 43 9.50 -13.56 -4.39
CA SER A 43 8.35 -14.42 -4.13
C SER A 43 8.77 -15.88 -4.05
N ALA A 44 8.07 -16.66 -3.22
CA ALA A 44 8.30 -18.09 -3.11
C ALA A 44 8.17 -18.75 -4.49
N VAL A 45 9.22 -19.47 -4.89
CA VAL A 45 9.29 -20.17 -6.20
C VAL A 45 9.06 -19.23 -7.40
N SER A 46 9.38 -17.93 -7.27
CA SER A 46 9.12 -16.91 -8.29
C SER A 46 7.66 -16.89 -8.79
N LYS A 47 6.70 -17.23 -7.91
CA LYS A 47 5.27 -17.26 -8.28
C LYS A 47 4.70 -15.90 -8.66
N GLN A 48 5.31 -14.82 -8.17
CA GLN A 48 4.87 -13.44 -8.40
C GLN A 48 3.35 -13.27 -8.20
N PRO A 49 2.77 -13.72 -7.07
CA PRO A 49 1.32 -13.81 -6.90
C PRO A 49 0.64 -12.45 -6.67
N TRP A 50 1.37 -11.35 -6.82
CA TRP A 50 0.85 -10.00 -6.58
C TRP A 50 0.00 -9.53 -7.77
N ALA A 51 -1.16 -8.96 -7.46
CA ALA A 51 -1.97 -8.20 -8.38
C ALA A 51 -2.11 -6.78 -7.83
N PHE A 52 -1.71 -5.79 -8.61
CA PHE A 52 -1.84 -4.38 -8.24
C PHE A 52 -2.94 -3.73 -9.07
N VAL A 53 -3.90 -3.10 -8.38
CA VAL A 53 -4.96 -2.30 -9.00
C VAL A 53 -4.78 -0.85 -8.56
N ALA A 54 -4.38 0.01 -9.50
CA ALA A 54 -4.24 1.44 -9.26
C ALA A 54 -5.54 2.17 -9.61
N ILE A 55 -6.24 2.70 -8.61
CA ILE A 55 -7.46 3.50 -8.80
C ILE A 55 -7.06 4.97 -8.89
N THR A 56 -7.08 5.53 -10.10
CA THR A 56 -6.77 6.95 -10.33
C THR A 56 -8.02 7.82 -10.45
N GLU A 57 -9.16 7.21 -10.77
CA GLU A 57 -10.44 7.92 -10.90
C GLU A 57 -11.07 8.18 -9.53
N ARG A 58 -11.30 9.46 -9.23
CA ARG A 58 -11.82 9.89 -7.94
C ARG A 58 -13.19 9.31 -7.61
N GLN A 59 -14.08 9.24 -8.61
CA GLN A 59 -15.44 8.70 -8.45
C GLN A 59 -15.41 7.23 -8.00
N ILE A 60 -14.51 6.43 -8.59
CA ILE A 60 -14.32 5.02 -8.22
C ILE A 60 -13.76 4.93 -6.80
N LEU A 61 -12.76 5.75 -6.47
CA LEU A 61 -12.15 5.77 -5.14
C LEU A 61 -13.18 6.09 -4.04
N GLU A 62 -14.05 7.07 -4.25
CA GLU A 62 -15.10 7.47 -3.29
C GLU A 62 -16.15 6.39 -3.09
N ARG A 63 -16.51 5.65 -4.15
CA ARG A 63 -17.42 4.50 -4.06
C ARG A 63 -16.82 3.35 -3.24
N THR A 64 -15.52 3.12 -3.37
CA THR A 64 -14.81 1.98 -2.74
C THR A 64 -14.31 2.28 -1.32
N GLY A 65 -14.08 3.56 -1.00
CA GLY A 65 -13.61 4.02 0.31
C GLY A 65 -14.68 4.06 1.41
N LYS A 66 -15.96 3.88 1.06
CA LYS A 66 -17.02 3.72 2.05
C LYS A 66 -16.95 2.31 2.63
N PRO A 67 -16.89 2.13 3.96
CA PRO A 67 -16.95 0.79 4.53
C PRO A 67 -18.24 0.12 4.05
N SER A 68 -18.12 -0.96 3.28
CA SER A 68 -19.24 -1.82 3.01
C SER A 68 -19.71 -2.40 4.35
N ALA A 69 -21.02 -2.54 4.53
CA ALA A 69 -21.64 -3.03 5.76
C ALA A 69 -21.23 -4.47 6.18
N LEU A 70 -20.30 -5.09 5.45
CA LEU A 70 -19.82 -6.46 5.64
C LEU A 70 -18.65 -6.60 6.62
N ARG A 71 -18.20 -5.53 7.28
CA ARG A 71 -17.22 -5.62 8.38
C ARG A 71 -17.89 -5.89 9.73
N GLN A 72 -18.56 -7.04 9.86
CA GLN A 72 -18.81 -7.63 11.18
C GLN A 72 -17.69 -8.62 11.51
N ASN A 73 -16.81 -8.16 12.40
CA ASN A 73 -15.95 -8.91 13.31
C ASN A 73 -15.82 -10.43 13.09
N HIS A 74 -14.80 -10.85 12.35
CA HIS A 74 -14.12 -12.12 12.63
C HIS A 74 -12.90 -11.85 13.52
N ARG A 75 -13.14 -11.36 14.75
CA ARG A 75 -12.14 -11.50 15.81
C ARG A 75 -12.14 -12.96 16.23
N ARG A 76 -11.27 -13.78 15.65
CA ARG A 76 -10.95 -15.08 16.25
C ARG A 76 -10.36 -14.79 17.64
N PRO A 77 -10.88 -15.37 18.74
CA PRO A 77 -10.19 -15.28 20.01
C PRO A 77 -8.82 -15.92 19.83
N LEU A 78 -7.77 -15.20 20.23
CA LEU A 78 -6.43 -15.77 20.36
C LEU A 78 -6.56 -16.86 21.43
N SER A 79 -6.53 -18.13 21.02
CA SER A 79 -6.37 -19.23 21.97
C SER A 79 -5.02 -19.03 22.65
N SER A 80 -5.06 -18.80 23.95
CA SER A 80 -3.92 -18.87 24.84
C SER A 80 -3.28 -20.27 24.79
N ALA A 81 -2.00 -20.33 24.50
CA ALA A 81 -1.07 -21.36 24.94
C ALA A 81 0.24 -20.58 25.21
N VAL A 82 0.77 -20.41 26.42
CA VAL A 82 0.98 -21.35 27.55
C VAL A 82 1.51 -22.69 27.06
N THR A 83 2.81 -22.69 26.73
CA THR A 83 3.85 -23.42 27.48
C THR A 83 5.18 -22.75 27.20
#